data_AF-A0A660TGS7-F1
#
_entry.id   AF-A0A660TGS7-F1
#
_cell.length_a   1.000
_cell.length_b   1.000
_cell.length_c   1.000
_cell.angle_alpha   90.00
_cell.angle_beta   90.00
_cell.angle_gamma   90.00
#
_symmetry.space_group_name_H-M   'P 1'
#
loop_
_entity.id
_entity.type
_entity.pdbx_description
1 polymer ?
#
loop_
_entity_poly.entity_id
_entity_poly.type
_entity_poly.pdbx_seq_one_letter_code
_entity_poly.pdbx_strand_id
1 'polypeptide(L)'
;MKTIVCFGDSNTWGYSPSDSGRYPFEKRWTSILQKKLGADYFVIPEGLNGRTTAFEDSVEMDKNGYRHLQTVLETHKPLDLIIIMLGTNDLKSRFGVCAQEIALSAGKLVDYTLNSTSGISEKHPEVLFIAPPIVKNSPSFGYMLEGSVKKSEDFSIHYKNKAQELGVPFLNASDFIVSSPIDGIHWEKEEHEKFAFAVAEKVKEIIS
;
A
#
# COMPACT_ATOMS: atom_id res chain seq x y z
N MET A 1 -17.20 -8.53 14.29
CA MET A 1 -16.76 -7.43 13.43
C MET A 1 -15.27 -7.53 13.31
N LYS A 2 -14.73 -7.66 12.10
CA LYS A 2 -13.30 -7.86 11.83
C LYS A 2 -12.64 -6.53 11.48
N THR A 3 -11.58 -6.15 12.17
CA THR A 3 -10.89 -4.87 11.98
C THR A 3 -9.76 -5.02 10.97
N ILE A 4 -9.77 -4.16 9.94
CA ILE A 4 -8.78 -4.14 8.86
C ILE A 4 -8.12 -2.77 8.81
N VAL A 5 -6.80 -2.72 8.89
CA VAL A 5 -6.03 -1.50 8.61
C VAL A 5 -5.50 -1.53 7.18
N CYS A 6 -5.72 -0.46 6.42
CA CYS A 6 -5.14 -0.25 5.10
C CYS A 6 -3.95 0.70 5.21
N PHE A 7 -2.74 0.17 5.34
CA PHE A 7 -1.51 0.93 5.53
C PHE A 7 -0.81 1.20 4.19
N GLY A 8 -0.76 2.47 3.79
CA GLY A 8 -0.19 2.83 2.50
C GLY A 8 0.14 4.30 2.36
N ASP A 9 0.26 4.75 1.11
CA ASP A 9 0.70 6.10 0.73
C ASP A 9 -0.46 7.00 0.24
N SER A 10 -0.17 7.90 -0.70
CA SER A 10 -1.14 8.80 -1.34
C SER A 10 -2.26 8.08 -2.08
N ASN A 11 -2.02 6.91 -2.66
CA ASN A 11 -3.06 6.12 -3.30
C ASN A 11 -4.02 5.50 -2.27
N THR A 12 -3.53 5.24 -1.05
CA THR A 12 -4.39 4.84 0.09
C THR A 12 -5.12 6.03 0.70
N TRP A 13 -4.48 7.19 0.74
CA TRP A 13 -5.11 8.44 1.17
C TRP A 13 -6.23 8.89 0.22
N GLY A 14 -6.10 8.57 -1.07
CA GLY A 14 -7.04 8.88 -2.14
C GLY A 14 -6.68 10.16 -2.89
N TYR A 15 -5.42 10.30 -3.33
CA TYR A 15 -4.97 11.46 -4.10
C TYR A 15 -5.56 11.45 -5.51
N SER A 16 -6.06 12.60 -5.96
CA SER A 16 -6.58 12.76 -7.32
C SER A 16 -5.50 13.31 -8.26
N PRO A 17 -5.16 12.58 -9.35
CA PRO A 17 -4.20 13.08 -10.33
C PRO A 17 -4.71 14.30 -11.10
N SER A 18 -6.03 14.52 -11.19
CA SER A 18 -6.60 15.59 -12.01
C SER A 18 -6.59 16.98 -11.37
N ASP A 19 -6.77 17.06 -10.05
CA ASP A 19 -6.89 18.34 -9.33
C ASP A 19 -5.91 18.48 -8.16
N SER A 20 -5.02 17.49 -7.97
CA SER A 20 -4.06 17.43 -6.87
C SER A 20 -4.69 17.45 -5.47
N GLY A 21 -6.00 17.18 -5.39
CA GLY A 21 -6.78 17.13 -4.16
C GLY A 21 -6.95 15.72 -3.60
N ARG A 22 -7.87 15.61 -2.64
CA ARG A 22 -8.30 14.32 -2.08
C ARG A 22 -9.63 13.95 -2.71
N TYR A 23 -9.75 12.72 -3.21
CA TYR A 23 -11.03 12.19 -3.61
C TYR A 23 -12.05 12.26 -2.46
N PRO A 24 -13.34 12.50 -2.78
CA PRO A 24 -14.43 12.33 -1.82
C PRO A 24 -14.37 10.96 -1.15
N PHE A 25 -14.82 10.89 0.11
CA PHE A 25 -14.69 9.71 0.96
C PHE A 25 -15.16 8.43 0.26
N GLU A 26 -16.36 8.46 -0.32
CA GLU A 26 -17.01 7.33 -0.99
C GLU A 26 -16.34 6.89 -2.30
N LYS A 27 -15.36 7.64 -2.81
CA LYS A 27 -14.61 7.32 -4.03
C LYS A 27 -13.25 6.69 -3.76
N ARG A 28 -12.80 6.66 -2.51
CA ARG A 28 -11.51 6.06 -2.13
C ARG A 28 -11.65 4.56 -2.06
N TRP A 29 -10.64 3.84 -2.53
CA TRP A 29 -10.68 2.37 -2.57
C TRP A 29 -10.95 1.74 -1.20
N THR A 30 -10.47 2.35 -0.10
CA THR A 30 -10.71 1.90 1.28
C THR A 30 -12.18 2.00 1.70
N SER A 31 -12.88 3.06 1.28
CA SER A 31 -14.30 3.24 1.56
C SER A 31 -15.18 2.35 0.67
N ILE A 32 -14.75 2.13 -0.57
CA ILE A 32 -15.39 1.17 -1.47
C ILE A 32 -15.20 -0.26 -0.93
N LEU A 33 -14.01 -0.59 -0.42
CA LEU A 33 -13.72 -1.85 0.26
C LEU A 33 -14.64 -2.07 1.45
N GLN A 34 -14.78 -1.08 2.35
CA GLN A 34 -15.72 -1.14 3.48
C GLN A 34 -17.15 -1.46 3.02
N LYS A 35 -17.64 -0.75 2.00
CA LYS A 35 -18.99 -0.97 1.46
C LYS A 35 -19.15 -2.37 0.87
N LYS A 36 -18.12 -2.88 0.20
CA LYS A 36 -18.11 -4.19 -0.45
C LYS A 36 -18.05 -5.35 0.54
N LEU A 37 -17.30 -5.19 1.64
CA LEU A 37 -17.18 -6.17 2.72
C LEU A 37 -18.42 -6.20 3.62
N GLY A 38 -19.09 -5.07 3.80
CA GLY A 38 -20.33 -4.98 4.58
C GLY A 38 -20.10 -4.81 6.09
N ALA A 39 -21.16 -5.02 6.86
CA ALA A 39 -21.22 -4.66 8.29
C ALA A 39 -20.36 -5.57 9.20
N ASP A 40 -19.92 -6.72 8.70
CA ASP A 40 -19.08 -7.65 9.47
C ASP A 40 -17.62 -7.20 9.57
N TYR A 41 -17.24 -6.14 8.84
CA TYR A 41 -15.88 -5.62 8.76
C TYR A 41 -15.83 -4.14 9.12
N PHE A 42 -14.70 -3.70 9.67
CA PHE A 42 -14.39 -2.30 9.92
C PHE A 42 -13.04 -1.95 9.30
N VAL A 43 -13.05 -1.09 8.28
CA VAL A 43 -11.88 -0.72 7.49
C VAL A 43 -11.36 0.64 7.92
N ILE A 44 -10.09 0.69 8.33
CA ILE A 44 -9.38 1.89 8.81
C ILE A 44 -8.38 2.33 7.73
N PRO A 45 -8.58 3.50 7.09
CA PRO A 45 -7.66 4.01 6.08
C PRO A 45 -6.47 4.74 6.70
N GLU A 46 -5.27 4.13 6.63
CA GLU A 46 -4.00 4.68 7.09
C GLU A 46 -3.10 5.03 5.89
N GLY A 47 -3.58 5.97 5.06
CA GLY A 47 -2.83 6.48 3.91
C GLY A 47 -2.13 7.81 4.20
N LEU A 48 -0.83 7.88 3.92
CA LEU A 48 -0.02 9.10 4.08
C LEU A 48 0.73 9.43 2.80
N ASN A 49 0.44 10.59 2.19
CA ASN A 49 1.13 11.04 0.99
C ASN A 49 2.65 11.06 1.20
N GLY A 50 3.39 10.50 0.25
CA GLY A 50 4.85 10.42 0.28
C GLY A 50 5.42 9.28 1.12
N ARG A 51 4.60 8.51 1.85
CA ARG A 51 5.09 7.43 2.73
C ARG A 51 5.91 6.40 1.92
N THR A 52 7.11 6.13 2.41
CA THR A 52 8.03 5.12 1.89
C THR A 52 7.88 3.83 2.70
N THR A 53 8.54 2.75 2.27
CA THR A 53 8.59 1.52 3.07
C THR A 53 9.34 1.74 4.39
N ALA A 54 10.63 2.10 4.31
CA ALA A 54 11.51 2.26 5.47
C ALA A 54 12.54 3.40 5.31
N PHE A 55 12.43 4.21 4.26
CA PHE A 55 13.40 5.27 3.95
C PHE A 55 12.95 6.62 4.51
N GLU A 56 13.86 7.36 5.15
CA GLU A 56 13.58 8.73 5.52
C GLU A 56 13.71 9.64 4.29
N ASP A 57 12.65 10.38 3.96
CA ASP A 57 12.69 11.36 2.87
C ASP A 57 13.26 12.67 3.40
N SER A 58 14.50 13.01 3.01
CA SER A 58 15.17 14.23 3.47
C SER A 58 14.55 15.53 2.97
N VAL A 59 13.61 15.46 2.02
CA VAL A 59 12.90 16.63 1.48
C VAL A 59 11.51 16.75 2.09
N GLU A 60 10.75 15.66 2.15
CA GLU A 60 9.38 15.69 2.65
C GLU A 60 9.27 15.51 4.15
N MET A 61 10.27 14.87 4.77
CA MET A 61 10.36 14.53 6.20
C MET A 61 9.18 13.69 6.71
N ASP A 62 9.45 12.84 7.71
CA ASP A 62 8.43 12.05 8.41
C ASP A 62 7.60 11.18 7.43
N LYS A 63 8.30 10.50 6.52
CA LYS A 63 7.71 9.60 5.51
C LYS A 63 8.04 8.13 5.72
N ASN A 64 8.79 7.80 6.77
CA ASN A 64 9.28 6.45 7.00
C ASN A 64 8.17 5.53 7.53
N GLY A 65 7.61 4.68 6.66
CA GLY A 65 6.54 3.74 7.00
C GLY A 65 6.89 2.80 8.15
N TYR A 66 8.15 2.35 8.24
CA TYR A 66 8.61 1.48 9.31
C TYR A 66 8.52 2.14 10.69
N ARG A 67 8.84 3.45 10.77
CA ARG A 67 8.71 4.22 12.02
C ARG A 67 7.25 4.48 12.40
N HIS A 68 6.37 4.63 11.41
CA HIS A 68 4.93 4.85 11.65
C HIS A 68 4.18 3.57 12.03
N LEU A 69 4.62 2.42 11.53
CA LEU A 69 3.88 1.16 11.62
C LEU A 69 3.57 0.76 13.07
N GLN A 70 4.54 0.88 13.98
CA GLN A 70 4.30 0.56 15.39
C GLN A 70 3.17 1.39 15.98
N THR A 71 3.17 2.70 15.71
CA THR A 71 2.12 3.60 16.22
C THR A 71 0.77 3.16 15.70
N VAL A 72 0.66 2.89 14.39
CA VAL A 72 -0.57 2.43 13.75
C VAL A 72 -1.07 1.11 14.32
N LEU A 73 -0.19 0.13 14.52
CA LEU A 73 -0.54 -1.16 15.10
C LEU A 73 -1.06 -1.00 16.54
N GLU A 74 -0.41 -0.18 17.35
CA GLU A 74 -0.79 0.04 18.75
C GLU A 74 -2.06 0.88 18.91
N THR A 75 -2.33 1.83 18.01
CA THR A 75 -3.53 2.68 18.09
C THR A 75 -4.79 1.96 17.65
N HIS A 76 -4.68 0.92 16.83
CA HIS A 76 -5.83 0.23 16.23
C HIS A 76 -6.02 -1.22 16.68
N LYS A 77 -5.13 -1.78 17.50
CA LYS A 77 -5.29 -3.15 18.02
C LYS A 77 -6.58 -3.31 18.85
N PRO A 78 -7.22 -4.49 18.84
CA PRO A 78 -6.81 -5.69 18.11
C PRO A 78 -7.23 -5.68 16.64
N LEU A 79 -6.34 -6.18 15.78
CA LEU A 79 -6.53 -6.26 14.34
C LEU A 79 -6.77 -7.70 13.88
N ASP A 80 -7.66 -7.89 12.91
CA ASP A 80 -7.82 -9.16 12.20
C ASP A 80 -6.87 -9.22 10.99
N LEU A 81 -6.69 -8.09 10.29
CA LEU A 81 -5.86 -8.00 9.09
C LEU A 81 -5.22 -6.61 8.97
N ILE A 82 -3.98 -6.55 8.49
CA ILE A 82 -3.39 -5.34 7.92
C ILE A 82 -3.07 -5.56 6.44
N ILE A 83 -3.41 -4.59 5.62
CA ILE A 83 -3.09 -4.54 4.21
C ILE A 83 -1.94 -3.56 4.04
N ILE A 84 -0.81 -4.02 3.52
CA ILE A 84 0.40 -3.20 3.33
C ILE A 84 0.64 -3.02 1.83
N MET A 85 0.52 -1.77 1.36
CA MET A 85 0.80 -1.39 -0.02
C MET A 85 1.67 -0.12 -0.03
N LEU A 86 2.98 -0.33 -0.12
CA LEU A 86 4.01 0.71 -0.16
C LEU A 86 5.12 0.30 -1.13
N GLY A 87 5.91 1.28 -1.59
CA GLY A 87 7.03 1.09 -2.51
C GLY A 87 7.10 2.13 -3.62
N THR A 88 5.97 2.78 -3.93
CA THR A 88 5.90 3.79 -5.00
C THR A 88 6.80 4.99 -4.71
N ASN A 89 6.83 5.50 -3.48
CA ASN A 89 7.69 6.64 -3.12
C ASN A 89 9.17 6.26 -3.04
N ASP A 90 9.48 4.99 -2.79
CA ASP A 90 10.84 4.47 -2.78
C ASP A 90 11.48 4.49 -4.18
N LEU A 91 10.66 4.58 -5.24
CA LEU A 91 11.12 4.78 -6.62
C LEU A 91 11.73 6.16 -6.88
N LYS A 92 11.58 7.12 -5.96
CA LYS A 92 12.18 8.45 -6.11
C LYS A 92 13.69 8.29 -6.31
N SER A 93 14.22 8.92 -7.36
CA SER A 93 15.63 8.83 -7.78
C SER A 93 16.61 9.13 -6.64
N ARG A 94 16.22 10.05 -5.74
CA ARG A 94 16.99 10.43 -4.55
C ARG A 94 17.32 9.28 -3.59
N PHE A 95 16.53 8.21 -3.56
CA PHE A 95 16.80 7.05 -2.71
C PHE A 95 17.80 6.07 -3.32
N GLY A 96 17.95 6.08 -4.65
CA GLY A 96 18.97 5.28 -5.33
C GLY A 96 18.78 3.76 -5.27
N VAL A 97 17.63 3.27 -4.79
CA VAL A 97 17.38 1.84 -4.58
C VAL A 97 16.77 1.14 -5.78
N CYS A 98 16.97 -0.18 -5.87
CA CYS A 98 16.38 -1.05 -6.89
C CYS A 98 15.08 -1.71 -6.41
N ALA A 99 14.33 -2.32 -7.33
CA ALA A 99 13.04 -2.97 -7.03
C ALA A 99 13.15 -4.07 -5.96
N GLN A 100 14.25 -4.84 -5.97
CA GLN A 100 14.52 -5.87 -4.97
C GLN A 100 14.70 -5.26 -3.57
N GLU A 101 15.46 -4.17 -3.44
CA GLU A 101 15.66 -3.49 -2.16
C GLU A 101 14.35 -2.91 -1.63
N ILE A 102 13.51 -2.34 -2.52
CA ILE A 102 12.19 -1.83 -2.15
C ILE A 102 11.31 -2.97 -1.62
N ALA A 103 11.28 -4.12 -2.29
CA ALA A 103 10.54 -5.29 -1.83
C ALA A 103 11.05 -5.85 -0.49
N LEU A 104 12.37 -5.85 -0.27
CA LEU A 104 12.99 -6.25 0.99
C LEU A 104 12.57 -5.32 2.13
N SER A 105 12.60 -4.00 1.89
CA SER A 105 12.19 -2.98 2.86
C SER A 105 10.69 -3.04 3.16
N ALA A 106 9.84 -3.24 2.15
CA ALA A 106 8.41 -3.48 2.34
C ALA A 106 8.16 -4.77 3.14
N GLY A 107 8.94 -5.83 2.86
CA GLY A 107 8.92 -7.06 3.63
C GLY A 107 9.31 -6.89 5.10
N LYS A 108 10.08 -5.85 5.47
CA LYS A 108 10.36 -5.53 6.87
C LYS A 108 9.13 -5.00 7.62
N LEU A 109 8.18 -4.38 6.94
CA LEU A 109 6.90 -4.00 7.53
C LEU A 109 6.05 -5.23 7.83
N VAL A 110 6.05 -6.20 6.90
CA VAL A 110 5.37 -7.49 7.08
C VAL A 110 5.99 -8.25 8.26
N ASP A 111 7.32 -8.43 8.24
CA ASP A 111 8.10 -9.08 9.31
C ASP A 111 7.83 -8.44 10.68
N TYR A 112 7.85 -7.11 10.77
CA TYR A 112 7.51 -6.39 12.01
C TYR A 112 6.09 -6.70 12.48
N THR A 113 5.11 -6.73 11.57
CA THR A 113 3.73 -7.05 11.90
C THR A 113 3.59 -8.47 12.42
N LEU A 114 4.20 -9.45 11.77
CA LEU A 114 4.14 -10.87 12.16
C LEU A 114 4.77 -11.14 13.53
N ASN A 115 5.69 -10.27 13.97
CA ASN A 115 6.31 -10.32 15.29
C ASN A 115 5.60 -9.43 16.34
N SER A 116 4.50 -8.76 15.97
CA SER A 116 3.71 -7.94 16.89
C SER A 116 2.70 -8.77 17.69
N THR A 117 2.14 -8.16 18.74
CA THR A 117 1.01 -8.70 19.52
C THR A 117 -0.27 -7.89 19.29
N SER A 118 -0.37 -7.21 18.15
CA SER A 118 -1.43 -6.23 17.85
C SER A 118 -2.70 -6.86 17.25
N GLY A 119 -2.74 -8.18 17.11
CA GLY A 119 -3.88 -8.96 16.63
C GLY A 119 -4.80 -9.45 17.75
N ILE A 120 -5.78 -10.27 17.37
CA ILE A 120 -6.75 -10.85 18.31
C ILE A 120 -6.04 -11.79 19.30
N SER A 121 -6.37 -11.67 20.58
CA SER A 121 -5.79 -12.47 21.68
C SER A 121 -4.26 -12.38 21.75
N GLU A 122 -3.72 -11.17 21.56
CA GLU A 122 -2.28 -10.86 21.63
C GLU A 122 -1.40 -11.61 20.61
N LYS A 123 -2.00 -12.12 19.53
CA LYS A 123 -1.29 -12.64 18.36
C LYS A 123 -0.89 -11.52 17.41
N HIS A 124 -0.23 -11.82 16.30
CA HIS A 124 -0.15 -10.89 15.17
C HIS A 124 -1.47 -10.91 14.39
N PRO A 125 -1.85 -9.81 13.70
CA PRO A 125 -2.89 -9.87 12.69
C PRO A 125 -2.44 -10.65 11.45
N GLU A 126 -3.38 -11.07 10.62
CA GLU A 126 -3.05 -11.51 9.26
C GLU A 126 -2.47 -10.34 8.45
N VAL A 127 -1.69 -10.65 7.41
CA VAL A 127 -1.09 -9.63 6.53
C VAL A 127 -1.42 -9.91 5.07
N LEU A 128 -2.03 -8.95 4.39
CA LEU A 128 -2.11 -8.94 2.94
C LEU A 128 -1.01 -8.02 2.39
N PHE A 129 -0.02 -8.62 1.74
CA PHE A 129 1.10 -7.88 1.17
C PHE A 129 0.86 -7.56 -0.31
N ILE A 130 0.87 -6.27 -0.67
CA ILE A 130 0.51 -5.82 -2.01
C ILE A 130 1.69 -5.11 -2.67
N ALA A 131 2.05 -5.56 -3.87
CA ALA A 131 2.92 -4.80 -4.77
C ALA A 131 2.14 -3.63 -5.39
N PRO A 132 2.62 -2.36 -5.29
CA PRO A 132 2.00 -1.23 -5.97
C PRO A 132 1.98 -1.43 -7.50
N PRO A 133 1.07 -0.75 -8.23
CA PRO A 133 1.01 -0.88 -9.68
C PRO A 133 2.22 -0.23 -10.34
N ILE A 134 2.54 -0.69 -11.55
CA ILE A 134 3.57 -0.08 -12.41
C ILE A 134 3.28 1.41 -12.57
N VAL A 135 4.30 2.24 -12.34
CA VAL A 135 4.22 3.69 -12.57
C VAL A 135 4.45 4.00 -14.03
N LYS A 136 3.96 5.16 -14.48
CA LYS A 136 4.19 5.67 -15.84
C LYS A 136 5.13 6.87 -15.82
N ASN A 137 5.66 7.20 -16.99
CA ASN A 137 6.41 8.44 -17.15
C ASN A 137 5.52 9.63 -16.79
N SER A 138 6.04 10.49 -15.92
CA SER A 138 5.35 11.67 -15.43
C SER A 138 6.02 12.92 -16.00
N PRO A 139 5.30 13.78 -16.74
CA PRO A 139 5.82 15.09 -17.09
C PRO A 139 6.00 15.98 -15.85
N SER A 140 5.14 15.81 -14.84
CA SER A 140 5.12 16.62 -13.61
C SER A 140 6.18 16.20 -12.59
N PHE A 141 6.59 14.93 -12.58
CA PHE A 141 7.56 14.37 -11.62
C PHE A 141 8.85 13.86 -12.28
N GLY A 142 9.14 14.25 -13.51
CA GLY A 142 10.16 13.64 -14.39
C GLY A 142 11.52 13.37 -13.72
N TYR A 143 12.16 14.38 -13.12
CA TYR A 143 13.45 14.19 -12.44
C TYR A 143 13.34 13.35 -11.15
N MET A 144 12.24 13.53 -10.41
CA MET A 144 11.99 12.81 -9.17
C MET A 144 11.84 11.30 -9.43
N LEU A 145 11.25 10.92 -10.56
CA LEU A 145 10.91 9.54 -10.90
C LEU A 145 11.74 8.97 -12.05
N GLU A 146 12.93 9.51 -12.27
CA GLU A 146 13.83 9.01 -13.31
C GLU A 146 14.12 7.50 -13.12
N GLY A 147 13.89 6.71 -14.18
CA GLY A 147 14.07 5.26 -14.16
C GLY A 147 13.02 4.46 -13.36
N SER A 148 12.02 5.13 -12.78
CA SER A 148 11.00 4.48 -11.93
C SER A 148 10.13 3.46 -12.66
N VAL A 149 9.76 3.72 -13.91
CA VAL A 149 8.90 2.82 -14.73
C VAL A 149 9.54 1.43 -14.80
N LYS A 150 10.78 1.35 -15.28
CA LYS A 150 11.52 0.10 -15.42
C LYS A 150 11.71 -0.61 -14.07
N LYS A 151 11.99 0.13 -13.00
CA LYS A 151 12.09 -0.46 -11.64
C LYS A 151 10.75 -1.05 -11.19
N SER A 152 9.64 -0.35 -11.44
CA SER A 152 8.32 -0.78 -10.97
C SER A 152 7.78 -2.01 -11.71
N GLU A 153 8.24 -2.28 -12.93
CA GLU A 153 7.93 -3.52 -13.67
C GLU A 153 8.36 -4.79 -12.90
N ASP A 154 9.47 -4.70 -12.16
CA ASP A 154 10.04 -5.81 -11.39
C ASP A 154 9.38 -6.00 -10.00
N PHE A 155 8.47 -5.10 -9.58
CA PHE A 155 7.79 -5.22 -8.28
C PHE A 155 7.01 -6.53 -8.15
N SER A 156 6.32 -6.95 -9.21
CA SER A 156 5.53 -8.18 -9.21
C SER A 156 6.35 -9.40 -8.83
N ILE A 157 7.59 -9.51 -9.34
CA ILE A 157 8.51 -10.62 -9.09
C ILE A 157 9.05 -10.52 -7.66
N HIS A 158 9.62 -9.37 -7.30
CA HIS A 158 10.33 -9.24 -6.03
C HIS A 158 9.40 -9.28 -4.81
N TYR A 159 8.22 -8.64 -4.88
CA TYR A 159 7.26 -8.69 -3.78
C TYR A 159 6.65 -10.08 -3.63
N LYS A 160 6.35 -10.76 -4.74
CA LYS A 160 5.83 -12.14 -4.70
C LYS A 160 6.83 -13.09 -4.04
N ASN A 161 8.10 -13.01 -4.44
CA ASN A 161 9.16 -13.81 -3.84
C ASN A 161 9.29 -13.52 -2.34
N LYS A 162 9.23 -12.25 -1.94
CA LYS A 162 9.29 -11.88 -0.52
C LYS A 162 8.06 -12.34 0.27
N ALA A 163 6.87 -12.27 -0.30
CA ALA A 163 5.65 -12.78 0.32
C ALA A 163 5.72 -14.30 0.53
N GLN A 164 6.25 -15.05 -0.44
CA GLN A 164 6.47 -16.49 -0.34
C GLN A 164 7.49 -16.83 0.76
N GLU A 165 8.59 -16.08 0.84
CA GLU A 165 9.60 -16.24 1.90
C GLU A 165 8.99 -16.03 3.30
N LEU A 166 8.13 -15.02 3.45
CA LEU A 166 7.47 -14.69 4.72
C LEU A 166 6.21 -15.52 5.00
N GLY A 167 5.75 -16.34 4.04
CA GLY A 167 4.54 -17.15 4.18
C GLY A 167 3.23 -16.37 4.26
N VAL A 168 3.16 -15.17 3.65
CA VAL A 168 1.96 -14.31 3.70
C VAL A 168 1.20 -14.25 2.38
N PRO A 169 -0.13 -14.01 2.40
CA PRO A 169 -0.91 -13.69 1.21
C PRO A 169 -0.34 -12.51 0.41
N PHE A 170 -0.33 -12.65 -0.92
CA PHE A 170 0.16 -11.66 -1.86
C PHE A 170 -0.90 -11.24 -2.88
N LEU A 171 -0.86 -9.97 -3.30
CA LEU A 171 -1.60 -9.44 -4.45
C LEU A 171 -0.71 -8.50 -5.27
N ASN A 172 -0.69 -8.66 -6.59
CA ASN A 172 -0.05 -7.71 -7.51
C ASN A 172 -1.08 -6.70 -8.01
N ALA A 173 -0.96 -5.42 -7.63
CA ALA A 173 -1.94 -4.41 -8.04
C ALA A 173 -1.97 -4.21 -9.56
N SER A 174 -0.85 -4.42 -10.25
CA SER A 174 -0.74 -4.27 -11.71
C SER A 174 -1.62 -5.26 -12.50
N ASP A 175 -2.10 -6.34 -11.88
CA ASP A 175 -3.02 -7.28 -12.52
C ASP A 175 -4.45 -6.71 -12.64
N PHE A 176 -4.75 -5.64 -11.90
CA PHE A 176 -6.11 -5.10 -11.77
C PHE A 176 -6.22 -3.63 -12.17
N ILE A 177 -5.15 -2.86 -11.96
CA ILE A 177 -5.18 -1.40 -12.11
C ILE A 177 -3.93 -0.83 -12.77
N VAL A 178 -4.07 0.40 -13.27
CA VAL A 178 -2.99 1.16 -13.89
C VAL A 178 -2.85 2.56 -13.30
N SER A 179 -1.62 3.08 -13.26
CA SER A 179 -1.36 4.48 -12.90
C SER A 179 -1.87 5.44 -13.98
N SER A 180 -2.37 6.60 -13.60
CA SER A 180 -2.90 7.61 -14.53
C SER A 180 -1.78 8.20 -15.39
N PRO A 181 -2.00 8.47 -16.69
CA PRO A 181 -1.03 9.19 -17.52
C PRO A 181 -0.88 10.67 -17.15
N ILE A 182 -1.78 11.23 -16.33
CA ILE A 182 -1.75 12.65 -15.94
C ILE A 182 -0.48 12.97 -15.15
N ASP A 183 -0.19 12.14 -14.14
CA ASP A 183 0.96 12.33 -13.27
C ASP A 183 1.85 11.10 -13.10
N GLY A 184 1.48 9.97 -13.71
CA GLY A 184 2.27 8.74 -13.74
C GLY A 184 2.24 7.90 -12.47
N ILE A 185 1.60 8.35 -11.39
CA ILE A 185 1.69 7.71 -10.07
C ILE A 185 0.31 7.39 -9.50
N HIS A 186 -0.60 8.37 -9.57
CA HIS A 186 -1.87 8.29 -8.88
C HIS A 186 -2.96 7.71 -9.76
N TRP A 187 -4.05 7.31 -9.12
CA TRP A 187 -5.09 6.52 -9.75
C TRP A 187 -6.28 7.39 -10.14
N GLU A 188 -6.81 7.11 -11.32
CA GLU A 188 -8.12 7.63 -11.67
C GLU A 188 -9.20 6.94 -10.83
N LYS A 189 -10.35 7.59 -10.72
CA LYS A 189 -11.43 7.16 -9.81
C LYS A 189 -11.89 5.73 -10.10
N GLU A 190 -11.92 5.33 -11.36
CA GLU A 190 -12.34 3.99 -11.80
C GLU A 190 -11.35 2.91 -11.35
N GLU A 191 -10.07 3.26 -11.25
CA GLU A 191 -9.02 2.35 -10.77
C GLU A 191 -9.13 2.11 -9.26
N HIS A 192 -9.57 3.11 -8.47
CA HIS A 192 -9.90 2.90 -7.06
C HIS A 192 -11.02 1.86 -6.87
N GLU A 193 -12.03 1.84 -7.75
CA GLU A 193 -13.12 0.87 -7.70
C GLU A 193 -12.63 -0.54 -8.06
N LYS A 194 -11.91 -0.70 -9.17
CA LYS A 194 -11.32 -1.99 -9.58
C LYS A 194 -10.43 -2.58 -8.48
N PHE A 195 -9.56 -1.75 -7.91
CA PHE A 195 -8.66 -2.16 -6.84
C PHE A 195 -9.42 -2.62 -5.59
N ALA A 196 -10.42 -1.85 -5.15
CA ALA A 196 -11.22 -2.21 -3.99
C ALA A 196 -11.94 -3.55 -4.15
N PHE A 197 -12.41 -3.87 -5.36
CA PHE A 197 -13.06 -5.16 -5.64
C PHE A 197 -12.06 -6.32 -5.58
N ALA A 198 -10.88 -6.17 -6.19
CA ALA A 198 -9.83 -7.19 -6.12
C ALA A 198 -9.37 -7.45 -4.68
N VAL A 199 -9.17 -6.38 -3.90
CA VAL A 199 -8.79 -6.48 -2.49
C VAL A 199 -9.91 -7.10 -1.66
N ALA A 200 -11.18 -6.79 -1.92
CA ALA A 200 -12.30 -7.37 -1.17
C ALA A 200 -12.37 -8.89 -1.30
N GLU A 201 -12.16 -9.43 -2.51
CA GLU A 201 -12.13 -10.88 -2.71
C GLU A 201 -10.94 -11.50 -1.96
N LYS A 202 -9.76 -10.87 -2.01
CA LYS A 202 -8.59 -11.35 -1.28
C LYS A 202 -8.75 -11.31 0.23
N VAL A 203 -9.34 -10.24 0.77
CA VAL A 203 -9.66 -10.12 2.20
C VAL A 203 -10.57 -11.27 2.62
N LYS A 204 -11.58 -11.59 1.79
CA LYS A 204 -12.50 -12.67 2.13
C LYS A 204 -11.83 -14.04 2.15
N GLU A 205 -10.89 -14.30 1.27
CA GLU A 205 -10.10 -15.55 1.27
C GLU A 205 -9.26 -15.72 2.55
N ILE A 206 -8.77 -14.62 3.13
CA ILE A 206 -7.86 -14.66 4.28
C ILE A 206 -8.64 -14.75 5.60
N ILE A 207 -9.68 -13.92 5.74
CA ILE A 207 -10.35 -13.71 7.03
C ILE A 207 -11.88 -13.78 6.98
N SER A 208 -12.53 -14.40 5.99
CA SER A 208 -14.00 -14.66 6.10
C SER A 208 -14.32 -15.82 7.02
#